data_AF-A0A2N2L1N4-F1
#
_entry.id   AF-A0A2N2L1N4-F1
#
_cell.length_a   1.000
_cell.length_b   1.000
_cell.length_c   1.000
_cell.angle_alpha   90.00
_cell.angle_beta   90.00
_cell.angle_gamma   90.00
#
_symmetry.space_group_name_H-M   'P 1'
#
loop_
_entity.id
_entity.type
_entity.pdbx_description
1 polymer ?
#
loop_
_entity_poly.entity_id
_entity_poly.type
_entity_poly.pdbx_seq_one_letter_code
_entity_poly.pdbx_strand_id
1 'polypeptide(L)'
;MKVSFNNGVSSYSGKYGEVVYSSWYNNRLCIGRQYVYPTLGEPHQLMSEISKHLNDLYKEADPLYIQDLKTYAEKNARQNLPKSSKHLRQMPSSKSIFIKIMWAWYDSDPTHIDLKTISLADIISLESPARSVSKAVDAGYLKTVTNYTQLDNLILQG
;
A
#
# COMPACT_ATOMS: atom_id res chain seq x y z
N MET A 1 24.60 -13.87 -13.07
CA MET A 1 25.33 -14.37 -14.25
C MET A 1 24.62 -13.86 -15.49
N LYS A 2 25.32 -13.35 -16.52
CA LYS A 2 24.69 -12.96 -17.79
C LYS A 2 24.23 -14.22 -18.52
N VAL A 3 22.99 -14.23 -19.01
CA VAL A 3 22.40 -15.37 -19.71
C VAL A 3 22.04 -14.98 -21.13
N SER A 4 22.38 -15.85 -22.09
CA SER A 4 21.95 -15.78 -23.48
C SER A 4 21.02 -16.95 -23.78
N PHE A 5 19.94 -16.70 -24.52
CA PHE A 5 19.00 -17.74 -24.93
C PHE A 5 19.16 -18.05 -26.41
N ASN A 6 18.92 -19.30 -26.79
CA ASN A 6 18.76 -19.70 -28.19
C ASN A 6 17.31 -19.46 -28.63
N ASN A 7 17.07 -19.37 -29.94
CA ASN A 7 15.74 -19.22 -30.58
C ASN A 7 15.12 -17.81 -30.57
N GLY A 8 15.95 -16.76 -30.62
CA GLY A 8 15.46 -15.38 -30.86
C GLY A 8 14.79 -14.69 -29.67
N VAL A 9 14.84 -15.29 -28.48
CA VAL A 9 14.33 -14.66 -27.25
C VAL A 9 15.39 -13.73 -26.67
N SER A 10 15.06 -12.45 -26.54
CA SER A 10 15.99 -11.42 -26.04
C SER A 10 16.18 -11.43 -24.52
N SER A 11 15.12 -11.71 -23.75
CA SER A 11 15.18 -11.80 -22.29
C SER A 11 13.96 -12.54 -21.71
N TYR A 12 14.12 -13.08 -20.49
CA TYR A 12 13.02 -13.59 -19.68
C TYR A 12 12.99 -12.87 -18.32
N SER A 13 11.80 -12.82 -17.72
CA SER A 13 11.58 -12.33 -16.37
C SER A 13 10.75 -13.36 -15.62
N GLY A 14 11.25 -13.81 -14.47
CA GLY A 14 10.54 -14.75 -13.62
C GLY A 14 11.41 -15.89 -13.11
N LYS A 15 10.79 -16.80 -12.36
CA LYS A 15 11.42 -18.00 -11.82
C LYS A 15 11.13 -19.19 -12.73
N TYR A 16 12.16 -19.94 -13.10
CA TYR A 16 12.03 -21.23 -13.77
C TYR A 16 12.90 -22.24 -13.04
N GLY A 17 12.25 -23.23 -12.42
CA GLY A 17 12.92 -24.17 -11.51
C GLY A 17 13.65 -23.44 -10.38
N GLU A 18 14.96 -23.69 -10.27
CA GLU A 18 15.83 -23.07 -9.27
C GLU A 18 16.55 -21.82 -9.76
N VAL A 19 16.18 -21.26 -10.92
CA VAL A 19 16.83 -20.06 -11.46
C VAL A 19 15.80 -18.93 -11.58
N VAL A 20 16.18 -17.74 -11.11
CA VAL A 20 15.44 -16.50 -11.36
C VAL A 20 16.13 -15.71 -12.45
N TYR A 21 15.36 -15.40 -13.49
CA TYR A 21 15.74 -14.51 -14.57
C TYR A 21 15.20 -13.12 -14.31
N SER A 22 16.06 -12.13 -14.47
CA SER A 22 15.72 -10.72 -14.39
C SER A 22 16.13 -10.03 -15.68
N SER A 23 15.19 -9.29 -16.26
CA SER A 23 15.41 -8.49 -17.46
C SER A 23 15.79 -7.07 -17.10
N TRP A 24 16.82 -6.55 -17.76
CA TRP A 24 17.39 -5.23 -17.55
C TRP A 24 17.53 -4.49 -18.89
N TYR A 25 17.57 -3.16 -18.81
CA TYR A 25 17.75 -2.27 -19.97
C TYR A 25 16.73 -2.51 -21.10
N ASN A 26 15.43 -2.58 -20.76
CA ASN A 26 14.35 -2.87 -21.71
C ASN A 26 14.59 -4.17 -22.50
N ASN A 27 14.76 -5.30 -21.80
CA ASN A 27 14.91 -6.63 -22.42
C ASN A 27 16.19 -6.84 -23.24
N ARG A 28 17.22 -6.01 -23.04
CA ARG A 28 18.52 -6.14 -23.71
C ARG A 28 19.54 -6.95 -22.93
N LEU A 29 19.35 -7.11 -21.63
CA LEU A 29 20.21 -7.87 -20.75
C LEU A 29 19.36 -8.79 -19.88
N CYS A 30 19.67 -10.09 -19.89
CA CYS A 30 19.10 -11.04 -18.96
C CYS A 30 20.17 -11.49 -17.96
N ILE A 31 19.84 -11.41 -16.67
CA ILE A 31 20.67 -11.91 -15.59
C ILE A 31 19.93 -13.07 -14.93
N GLY A 32 20.56 -14.24 -14.96
CA GLY A 32 20.15 -15.42 -14.22
C GLY A 32 20.90 -15.52 -12.90
N ARG A 33 20.19 -15.88 -11.84
CA ARG A 33 20.75 -16.25 -10.54
C ARG A 33 20.03 -17.47 -10.00
N GLN A 34 20.73 -18.29 -9.21
CA GLN A 34 20.07 -19.34 -8.45
C GLN A 34 19.08 -18.70 -7.47
N TYR A 35 17.90 -19.30 -7.36
CA TYR A 35 16.87 -18.91 -6.42
C TYR A 35 17.31 -19.30 -5.03
N VAL A 36 17.46 -18.29 -4.18
CA VAL A 36 17.68 -18.46 -2.76
C VAL A 36 16.54 -17.76 -2.06
N TYR A 37 15.80 -18.49 -1.22
CA TYR A 37 14.76 -17.89 -0.40
C TYR A 37 15.43 -16.97 0.64
N PRO A 38 15.00 -15.71 0.78
CA PRO A 38 15.54 -14.82 1.81
C PRO A 38 15.37 -15.42 3.21
N THR A 39 16.36 -15.26 4.07
CA THR A 39 16.24 -15.61 5.49
C THR A 39 15.28 -14.65 6.18
N LEU A 40 14.21 -15.18 6.76
CA LEU A 40 13.24 -14.38 7.51
C LEU A 40 13.82 -14.01 8.87
N GLY A 41 14.19 -12.75 9.03
CA GLY A 41 14.52 -12.14 10.32
C GLY A 41 13.30 -11.57 11.06
N GLU A 42 13.55 -11.13 12.29
CA GLU A 42 12.60 -10.40 13.15
C GLU A 42 11.82 -9.26 12.45
N PRO A 43 12.42 -8.36 11.65
CA PRO A 43 11.65 -7.29 11.00
C PRO A 43 10.60 -7.80 10.00
N HIS A 44 10.81 -8.98 9.40
CA HIS A 44 9.82 -9.58 8.52
C HIS A 44 8.61 -10.11 9.30
N GLN A 45 8.84 -10.63 10.51
CA GLN A 45 7.78 -11.08 11.40
C GLN A 45 6.96 -9.88 11.89
N LEU A 46 7.62 -8.82 12.36
CA LEU A 46 6.96 -7.57 12.77
C LEU A 46 6.09 -6.97 11.65
N MET A 47 6.63 -6.87 10.44
CA MET A 47 5.86 -6.39 9.29
C MET A 47 4.65 -7.28 8.99
N SER A 48 4.78 -8.61 9.14
CA SER A 48 3.67 -9.54 8.95
C SER A 48 2.58 -9.37 10.00
N GLU A 49 2.96 -9.23 11.27
CA GLU A 49 2.04 -9.00 12.40
C GLU A 49 1.25 -7.71 12.22
N ILE A 50 1.94 -6.60 11.97
CA ILE A 50 1.29 -5.30 11.73
C ILE A 50 0.35 -5.37 10.52
N SER A 51 0.78 -6.00 9.43
CA SER A 51 -0.04 -6.11 8.22
C SER A 51 -1.31 -6.94 8.42
N LYS A 52 -1.25 -7.98 9.26
CA LYS A 52 -2.43 -8.79 9.64
C LYS A 52 -3.36 -7.97 10.52
N HIS A 53 -2.82 -7.32 11.54
CA HIS A 53 -3.58 -6.49 12.46
C HIS A 53 -4.33 -5.36 11.74
N LEU A 54 -3.65 -4.58 10.89
CA LEU A 54 -4.28 -3.53 10.08
C LEU A 54 -5.35 -4.06 9.11
N ASN A 55 -5.18 -5.29 8.62
CA ASN A 55 -6.19 -5.92 7.77
C ASN A 55 -7.45 -6.30 8.56
N ASP A 56 -7.29 -6.71 9.81
CA ASP A 56 -8.43 -7.07 10.65
C ASP A 56 -9.16 -5.81 11.12
N LEU A 57 -8.44 -4.75 11.52
CA LEU A 57 -9.04 -3.42 11.76
C LEU A 57 -9.84 -2.90 10.56
N TYR A 58 -9.30 -3.06 9.34
CA TYR A 58 -10.01 -2.65 8.14
C TYR A 58 -11.32 -3.44 7.90
N LYS A 59 -11.40 -4.70 8.34
CA LYS A 59 -12.63 -5.50 8.22
C LYS A 59 -13.66 -5.15 9.29
N GLU A 60 -13.19 -4.74 10.48
CA GLU A 60 -14.03 -4.29 11.59
C GLU A 60 -14.56 -2.86 11.41
N ALA A 61 -13.94 -2.09 10.52
CA ALA A 61 -14.34 -0.73 10.21
C ALA A 61 -15.72 -0.66 9.55
N ASP A 62 -16.47 0.39 9.90
CA ASP A 62 -17.81 0.64 9.39
C ASP A 62 -17.88 0.65 7.84
N PRO A 63 -18.92 0.04 7.23
CA PRO A 63 -19.07 -0.01 5.79
C PRO A 63 -19.14 1.37 5.11
N LEU A 64 -19.65 2.41 5.79
CA LEU A 64 -19.73 3.77 5.21
C LEU A 64 -18.34 4.39 5.10
N TYR A 65 -17.49 4.20 6.10
CA TYR A 65 -16.08 4.62 6.03
C TYR A 65 -15.34 3.89 4.89
N ILE A 66 -15.57 2.59 4.73
CA ILE A 66 -15.00 1.82 3.61
C ILE A 66 -15.49 2.33 2.26
N GLN A 67 -16.76 2.75 2.17
CA GLN A 67 -17.33 3.35 0.97
C GLN A 67 -16.64 4.68 0.64
N ASP A 68 -16.40 5.53 1.63
CA ASP A 68 -15.66 6.78 1.46
C ASP A 68 -14.25 6.55 0.94
N LEU A 69 -13.54 5.56 1.48
CA LEU A 69 -12.22 5.16 0.99
C LEU A 69 -12.25 4.70 -0.47
N LYS A 70 -13.29 3.96 -0.89
CA LYS A 70 -13.47 3.54 -2.29
C LYS A 70 -13.74 4.74 -3.19
N THR A 71 -14.64 5.64 -2.78
CA THR A 71 -14.95 6.86 -3.53
C THR A 71 -13.72 7.77 -3.65
N TYR A 72 -12.93 7.91 -2.58
CA TYR A 72 -11.65 8.60 -2.63
C TYR A 72 -10.68 7.94 -3.61
N ALA A 73 -10.55 6.60 -3.58
CA ALA A 73 -9.67 5.85 -4.48
C ALA A 73 -9.98 6.16 -5.95
N GLU A 74 -11.25 6.07 -6.33
CA GLU A 74 -11.72 6.33 -7.70
C GLU A 74 -11.43 7.76 -8.15
N LYS A 75 -11.71 8.74 -7.30
CA LYS A 75 -11.45 10.15 -7.63
C LYS A 75 -9.95 10.44 -7.72
N ASN A 76 -9.15 9.93 -6.78
CA ASN A 76 -7.70 10.06 -6.78
C ASN A 76 -7.07 9.45 -8.04
N ALA A 77 -7.61 8.33 -8.52
CA ALA A 77 -7.19 7.69 -9.75
C ALA A 77 -7.58 8.43 -11.03
N ARG A 78 -8.46 9.44 -10.98
CA ARG A 78 -8.74 10.30 -12.14
C ARG A 78 -7.92 11.58 -12.10
N GLN A 79 -7.69 12.12 -10.91
CA GLN A 79 -7.15 13.47 -10.74
C GLN A 79 -5.63 13.49 -10.52
N ASN A 80 -5.10 12.49 -9.82
CA ASN A 80 -3.70 12.45 -9.40
C ASN A 80 -2.87 11.44 -10.22
N LEU A 81 -3.32 11.09 -11.43
CA LEU A 81 -2.59 10.24 -12.35
C LEU A 81 -1.27 10.89 -12.80
N PRO A 82 -0.17 10.13 -12.88
CA PRO A 82 1.02 10.61 -13.54
C PRO A 82 0.72 10.85 -15.03
N LYS A 83 1.10 12.03 -15.55
CA LYS A 83 0.88 12.43 -16.95
C LYS A 83 1.58 11.53 -17.98
N SER A 84 2.57 10.75 -17.54
CA SER A 84 3.32 9.83 -18.40
C SER A 84 2.68 8.44 -18.41
N SER A 85 2.25 8.00 -19.59
CA SER A 85 1.68 6.66 -19.83
C SER A 85 2.59 5.51 -19.37
N LYS A 86 3.92 5.70 -19.39
CA LYS A 86 4.89 4.70 -18.90
C LYS A 86 4.85 4.46 -17.39
N HIS A 87 4.24 5.35 -16.63
CA HIS A 87 4.12 5.27 -15.17
C HIS A 87 2.67 5.12 -14.70
N LEU A 88 1.73 4.80 -15.61
CA LEU A 88 0.37 4.46 -15.20
C LEU A 88 0.44 3.24 -14.27
N ARG A 89 0.28 3.49 -12.97
CA ARG A 89 0.16 2.44 -11.96
C ARG A 89 -1.31 2.12 -11.78
N GLN A 90 -1.60 0.85 -11.54
CA GLN A 90 -2.95 0.44 -11.13
C GLN A 90 -3.37 1.20 -9.88
N MET A 91 -4.66 1.54 -9.82
CA MET A 91 -5.25 2.27 -8.71
C MET A 91 -5.04 1.51 -7.39
N PRO A 92 -4.58 2.18 -6.33
CA PRO A 92 -4.52 1.56 -5.01
C PRO A 92 -5.93 1.21 -4.54
N SER A 93 -6.11 0.00 -3.97
CA SER A 93 -7.37 -0.42 -3.36
C SER A 93 -7.69 0.41 -2.11
N SER A 94 -8.96 0.48 -1.71
CA SER A 94 -9.39 1.15 -0.47
C SER A 94 -8.60 0.69 0.76
N LYS A 95 -8.33 -0.62 0.88
CA LYS A 95 -7.48 -1.19 1.93
C LYS A 95 -6.05 -0.65 1.89
N SER A 96 -5.44 -0.56 0.70
CA SER A 96 -4.07 -0.03 0.58
C SER A 96 -3.99 1.46 0.94
N ILE A 97 -5.07 2.22 0.70
CA ILE A 97 -5.18 3.61 1.12
C ILE A 97 -5.28 3.70 2.64
N PHE A 98 -6.11 2.86 3.27
CA PHE A 98 -6.20 2.77 4.73
C PHE A 98 -4.85 2.45 5.37
N ILE A 99 -4.16 1.41 4.89
CA ILE A 99 -2.82 1.04 5.40
C ILE A 99 -1.84 2.21 5.24
N LYS A 100 -1.88 2.93 4.10
CA LYS A 100 -1.04 4.11 3.90
C LYS A 100 -1.34 5.21 4.92
N ILE A 101 -2.61 5.48 5.21
CA ILE A 101 -3.00 6.47 6.23
C ILE A 101 -2.43 6.08 7.60
N MET A 102 -2.55 4.81 7.98
CA MET A 102 -2.05 4.31 9.27
C MET A 102 -0.53 4.43 9.39
N TRP A 103 0.22 4.12 8.32
CA TRP A 103 1.67 4.33 8.31
C TRP A 103 2.05 5.82 8.35
N ALA A 104 1.32 6.68 7.64
CA ALA A 104 1.56 8.13 7.69
C ALA A 104 1.27 8.72 9.08
N TRP A 105 0.29 8.15 9.79
CA TRP A 105 0.01 8.51 11.17
C TRP A 105 1.13 8.06 12.11
N TYR A 106 1.58 6.80 11.98
CA TYR A 106 2.76 6.30 12.71
C TYR A 106 4.00 7.16 12.46
N ASP A 107 4.27 7.54 11.21
CA ASP A 107 5.42 8.39 10.86
C ASP A 107 5.33 9.79 11.49
N SER A 108 4.11 10.28 11.79
CA SER A 108 3.92 11.59 12.41
C SER A 108 4.19 11.60 13.92
N ASP A 109 3.96 10.48 14.60
CA ASP A 109 4.32 10.30 16.01
C ASP A 109 4.71 8.84 16.33
N PRO A 110 5.93 8.43 15.95
CA PRO A 110 6.37 7.04 16.10
C PRO A 110 6.64 6.67 17.56
N THR A 111 6.66 7.64 18.48
CA THR A 111 6.92 7.41 19.90
C THR A 111 5.68 7.02 20.70
N HIS A 112 4.49 7.46 20.27
CA HIS A 112 3.24 7.21 21.00
C HIS A 112 2.30 6.26 20.26
N ILE A 113 2.53 6.01 18.96
CA ILE A 113 1.66 5.17 18.13
C ILE A 113 2.33 3.82 17.93
N ASP A 114 1.69 2.74 18.39
CA ASP A 114 2.08 1.37 18.04
C ASP A 114 1.00 0.72 17.14
N LEU A 115 1.34 0.52 15.87
CA LEU A 115 0.44 -0.10 14.89
C LEU A 115 0.13 -1.58 15.20
N LYS A 116 0.90 -2.21 16.09
CA LYS A 116 0.69 -3.61 16.47
C LYS A 116 -0.50 -3.80 17.41
N THR A 117 -0.83 -2.81 18.23
CA THR A 117 -1.82 -2.93 19.31
C THR A 117 -2.99 -1.97 19.19
N ILE A 118 -2.96 -1.06 18.21
CA ILE A 118 -3.96 0.00 18.07
C ILE A 118 -5.37 -0.51 17.77
N SER A 119 -6.38 -0.05 18.52
CA SER A 119 -7.77 -0.39 18.26
C SER A 119 -8.51 0.72 17.50
N LEU A 120 -9.69 0.40 16.94
CA LEU A 120 -10.55 1.43 16.34
C LEU A 120 -10.98 2.50 17.35
N ALA A 121 -11.19 2.11 18.62
CA ALA A 121 -11.52 3.05 19.69
C ALA A 121 -10.36 4.03 19.96
N ASP A 122 -9.11 3.58 19.85
CA ASP A 122 -7.93 4.42 20.01
C ASP A 122 -7.79 5.44 18.89
N ILE A 123 -8.13 5.06 17.65
CA ILE A 123 -8.14 5.97 16.50
C ILE A 123 -9.12 7.14 16.73
N ILE A 124 -10.28 6.87 17.34
CA ILE A 124 -11.29 7.88 17.67
C ILE A 124 -10.84 8.72 18.87
N SER A 125 -10.36 8.09 19.95
CA SER A 125 -10.03 8.75 21.21
C SER A 125 -8.80 9.67 21.10
N LEU A 126 -7.82 9.28 20.28
CA LEU A 126 -6.62 10.07 19.99
C LEU A 126 -6.87 11.18 18.95
N GLU A 127 -8.12 11.35 18.51
CA GLU A 127 -8.50 12.26 17.42
C GLU A 127 -7.64 12.10 16.17
N SER A 128 -7.29 10.84 15.85
CA SER A 128 -6.39 10.53 14.76
C SER A 128 -6.90 11.11 13.44
N PRO A 129 -6.02 11.64 12.57
CA PRO A 129 -6.41 12.00 11.22
C PRO A 129 -6.90 10.80 10.39
N ALA A 130 -6.65 9.57 10.85
CA ALA A 130 -7.19 8.35 10.26
C ALA A 130 -8.69 8.10 10.56
N ARG A 131 -9.32 8.92 11.40
CA ARG A 131 -10.73 8.76 11.79
C ARG A 131 -11.72 9.00 10.66
N SER A 132 -11.39 9.85 9.70
CA SER A 132 -12.18 10.10 8.50
C SER A 132 -11.28 10.45 7.32
N VAL A 133 -11.76 10.22 6.09
CA VAL A 133 -10.96 10.44 4.88
C VAL A 133 -10.67 11.92 4.66
N SER A 134 -11.63 12.79 4.99
CA SER A 134 -11.48 14.24 4.96
C SER A 134 -10.29 14.70 5.81
N LYS A 135 -10.19 14.21 7.05
CA LYS A 135 -9.11 14.55 8.00
C LYS A 135 -7.76 14.01 7.57
N ALA A 136 -7.71 12.84 6.96
CA ALA A 136 -6.49 12.30 6.40
C ALA A 136 -5.95 13.14 5.22
N VAL A 137 -6.84 13.80 4.45
CA VAL A 137 -6.45 14.76 3.42
C VAL A 137 -5.99 16.08 4.05
N ASP A 138 -6.71 16.59 5.05
CA ASP A 138 -6.34 17.83 5.77
C ASP A 138 -4.97 17.72 6.44
N ALA A 139 -4.64 16.57 7.03
CA ALA A 139 -3.35 16.29 7.64
C ALA A 139 -2.21 16.06 6.61
N GLY A 140 -2.52 16.04 5.31
CA GLY A 140 -1.54 15.85 4.24
C GLY A 140 -1.07 14.41 4.03
N TYR A 141 -1.68 13.42 4.68
CA TYR A 141 -1.38 11.99 4.45
C TYR A 141 -1.83 11.52 3.06
N LEU A 142 -2.90 12.13 2.59
CA LEU A 142 -3.50 11.91 1.28
C LEU A 142 -3.40 13.15 0.39
N LYS A 143 -3.46 12.93 -0.93
CA LYS A 143 -3.46 14.04 -1.88
C LYS A 143 -4.85 14.67 -1.89
N THR A 144 -4.90 15.97 -2.15
CA THR A 144 -6.17 16.67 -2.35
C THR A 144 -6.90 16.14 -3.57
N VAL A 145 -8.22 15.99 -3.43
CA VAL A 145 -9.14 15.46 -4.46
C VAL A 145 -10.42 16.29 -4.42
N THR A 146 -11.12 16.48 -5.54
CA THR A 146 -12.35 17.31 -5.54
C THR A 146 -13.44 16.74 -4.61
N ASN A 147 -14.08 17.63 -3.86
CA ASN A 147 -15.14 17.31 -2.89
C ASN A 147 -14.71 16.24 -1.87
N TYR A 148 -13.47 16.33 -1.37
CA TYR A 148 -13.00 15.45 -0.29
C TYR A 148 -13.69 15.74 1.05
N THR A 149 -14.21 16.96 1.25
CA THR A 149 -14.95 17.38 2.44
C THR A 149 -16.26 16.62 2.67
N GLN A 150 -16.79 15.96 1.64
CA GLN A 150 -17.99 15.11 1.74
C GLN A 150 -17.69 13.71 2.28
N LEU A 151 -16.40 13.33 2.37
CA LEU A 151 -15.95 12.01 2.80
C LEU A 151 -15.58 12.05 4.30
N ASP A 152 -16.56 12.37 5.13
CA ASP A 152 -16.38 12.61 6.57
C ASP A 152 -17.02 11.53 7.45
N ASN A 153 -17.35 10.36 6.88
CA ASN A 153 -17.85 9.26 7.69
C ASN A 153 -16.75 8.82 8.67
N LEU A 154 -17.13 8.69 9.94
CA LEU A 154 -16.23 8.28 11.00
C LEU A 154 -15.95 6.77 10.93
N ILE A 155 -14.74 6.38 11.27
CA ILE A 155 -14.36 4.98 11.46
C ILE A 155 -15.02 4.47 12.75
N LEU A 156 -16.27 4.04 12.65
CA LEU A 156 -16.98 3.36 13.73
C LEU A 156 -16.75 1.85 13.62
N GLN A 157 -17.03 1.14 14.71
CA GLN A 157 -17.10 -0.32 14.69
C GLN A 157 -18.40 -0.72 13.98
N GLY A 158 -18.27 -1.45 12.87
CA GLY A 158 -19.38 -1.89 12.02
C GLY A 158 -19.93 -3.26 12.37
#